data_AF-A0A7C3G480-F1
#
_entry.id   AF-A0A7C3G480-F1
#
_cell.length_a   1.000
_cell.length_b   1.000
_cell.length_c   1.000
_cell.angle_alpha   90.00
_cell.angle_beta   90.00
_cell.angle_gamma   90.00
#
_symmetry.space_group_name_H-M   'P 1'
#
loop_
_entity.id
_entity.type
_entity.pdbx_description
1 polymer ?
#
loop_
_entity_poly.entity_id
_entity_poly.type
_entity_poly.pdbx_seq_one_letter_code
_entity_poly.pdbx_strand_id
1 'polypeptide(L)'
;MWLNQLKIAIVQKDMELLDSLLGDIPQLQDEKEIESALCLLQEAAALMQSLKDETTSSMKQIKKNLDFLNSAEANKTAKFDITS
;
A
#
# COMPACT_ATOMS: atom_id res chain seq x y z
N MET A 1 -22.75 4.70 14.62
CA MET A 1 -22.10 3.36 14.44
C MET A 1 -20.99 3.40 13.41
N TRP A 2 -21.19 4.03 12.24
CA TRP A 2 -20.19 4.14 11.17
C TRP A 2 -18.85 4.77 11.62
N LEU A 3 -18.87 5.91 12.32
CA LEU A 3 -17.64 6.54 12.85
C LEU A 3 -16.80 5.62 13.75
N ASN A 4 -17.45 4.79 14.57
CA ASN A 4 -16.75 3.82 15.40
C ASN A 4 -16.13 2.72 14.54
N GLN A 5 -16.82 2.26 13.49
CA GLN A 5 -16.25 1.29 12.56
C GLN A 5 -15.10 1.87 11.74
N LEU A 6 -15.18 3.13 11.34
CA LEU A 6 -14.08 3.83 10.66
C LEU A 6 -12.84 3.90 11.57
N LYS A 7 -13.03 4.27 12.83
CA LYS A 7 -11.95 4.27 13.82
C LYS A 7 -11.36 2.88 14.03
N ILE A 8 -12.19 1.84 14.11
CA ILE A 8 -11.75 0.45 14.21
C ILE A 8 -10.93 0.04 12.98
N ALA A 9 -11.42 0.34 11.77
CA ALA A 9 -10.74 0.03 10.52
C ALA A 9 -9.35 0.68 10.45
N ILE A 10 -9.25 1.95 10.84
CA ILE A 10 -7.98 2.68 10.87
C ILE A 10 -7.00 2.06 11.88
N VAL A 11 -7.46 1.77 13.11
CA VAL A 11 -6.61 1.18 14.17
C VAL A 11 -6.14 -0.22 13.81
N GLN A 12 -7.02 -1.03 13.22
CA GLN A 12 -6.69 -2.40 12.79
C GLN A 12 -5.95 -2.44 11.44
N LYS A 13 -5.82 -1.30 10.75
CA LYS A 13 -5.30 -1.20 9.37
C LYS A 13 -6.04 -2.14 8.40
N ASP A 14 -7.33 -2.34 8.64
CA ASP A 14 -8.19 -3.20 7.83
C ASP A 14 -8.66 -2.41 6.61
N MET A 15 -7.93 -2.59 5.49
CA MET A 15 -8.25 -1.89 4.24
C MET A 15 -9.53 -2.39 3.57
N GLU A 16 -9.96 -3.63 3.80
CA GLU A 16 -11.21 -4.14 3.24
C GLU A 16 -12.41 -3.51 3.95
N LEU A 17 -12.34 -3.41 5.28
CA LEU A 17 -13.36 -2.71 6.06
C LEU A 17 -13.39 -1.22 5.75
N LEU A 18 -12.21 -0.60 5.56
CA LEU A 18 -12.12 0.81 5.18
C LEU A 18 -12.77 1.07 3.81
N ASP A 19 -12.49 0.24 2.80
CA ASP A 19 -13.06 0.35 1.45
C ASP A 19 -14.58 0.20 1.47
N SER A 20 -15.08 -0.78 2.23
CA SER A 20 -16.53 -0.99 2.45
C SER A 20 -17.20 0.24 3.09
N LEU A 21 -16.56 0.85 4.10
CA LEU A 21 -17.07 2.05 4.77
C LEU A 21 -17.04 3.30 3.89
N LEU A 22 -16.09 3.39 2.95
CA LEU A 22 -16.01 4.47 1.96
C LEU A 22 -17.06 4.30 0.85
N GLY A 23 -17.50 3.07 0.58
CA GLY A 23 -18.57 2.78 -0.38
C GLY A 23 -19.96 3.23 0.06
N ASP A 24 -20.22 3.24 1.37
CA ASP A 24 -21.49 3.70 1.97
C ASP A 24 -21.21 4.72 3.08
N ILE A 25 -21.15 6.00 2.69
CA ILE A 25 -20.95 7.11 3.61
C ILE A 25 -22.32 7.61 4.06
N PRO A 26 -22.68 7.48 5.35
CA PRO A 26 -23.96 7.96 5.86
C PRO A 26 -24.01 9.48 5.88
N GLN A 27 -25.22 10.06 5.86
CA GLN A 27 -25.40 11.48 6.15
C GLN A 27 -25.05 11.78 7.60
N LEU A 28 -23.98 12.55 7.80
CA LEU A 28 -23.58 13.10 9.09
C LEU A 28 -24.37 14.40 9.32
N GLN A 29 -25.12 14.47 10.42
CA GLN A 29 -25.99 15.61 10.72
C GLN A 29 -25.37 16.57 11.75
N ASP A 30 -24.49 16.06 12.61
CA ASP A 30 -23.84 16.84 13.66
C ASP A 30 -22.47 17.37 13.21
N GLU A 31 -22.19 18.64 13.47
CA GLU A 31 -20.94 19.30 13.10
C GLU A 31 -19.71 18.60 13.69
N LYS A 32 -19.81 18.08 14.92
CA LYS A 32 -18.71 17.33 15.56
C LYS A 32 -18.51 15.96 14.94
N GLU A 33 -19.57 15.32 14.47
CA GLU A 33 -19.46 14.06 13.75
C GLU A 33 -18.76 14.26 12.39
N ILE A 34 -19.05 15.37 11.72
CA ILE A 34 -18.39 15.76 10.47
C ILE A 34 -16.91 16.04 10.71
N GLU A 35 -16.55 16.85 11.71
CA GLU A 35 -15.15 17.12 12.08
C GLU A 35 -14.40 15.83 12.41
N SER A 36 -15.02 14.95 13.19
CA SER A 36 -14.43 13.67 13.57
C SER A 36 -14.21 12.76 12.36
N ALA A 37 -15.19 12.67 11.45
CA ALA A 37 -15.05 11.92 10.21
C ALA A 37 -13.90 12.48 9.36
N LEU A 38 -13.79 13.80 9.25
CA LEU A 38 -12.80 14.47 8.41
C LEU A 38 -11.38 14.22 8.92
N CYS A 39 -11.16 14.32 10.24
CA CYS A 39 -9.89 13.95 10.87
C CYS A 39 -9.55 12.46 10.64
N LEU A 40 -10.51 11.56 10.84
CA LEU A 40 -10.28 10.12 10.63
C LEU A 40 -9.96 9.79 9.16
N LEU A 41 -10.63 10.44 8.21
CA LEU A 41 -10.36 10.28 6.78
C LEU A 41 -8.97 10.79 6.40
N GLN A 42 -8.51 11.89 6.99
CA GLN A 42 -7.14 12.38 6.80
C GLN A 42 -6.11 11.38 7.33
N GLU A 43 -6.31 10.83 8.52
CA GLU A 43 -5.44 9.78 9.07
C GLU A 43 -5.43 8.53 8.18
N ALA A 44 -6.60 8.09 7.73
CA ALA A 44 -6.72 6.95 6.83
C ALA A 44 -5.96 7.18 5.51
N ALA A 45 -6.06 8.37 4.92
CA ALA A 45 -5.34 8.73 3.72
C ALA A 45 -3.81 8.74 3.93
N ALA A 46 -3.34 9.29 5.04
CA ALA A 46 -1.91 9.27 5.39
C ALA A 46 -1.38 7.84 5.56
N LEU A 47 -2.17 6.97 6.20
CA LEU A 47 -1.84 5.56 6.39
C LEU A 47 -1.74 4.81 5.06
N MET A 48 -2.71 5.02 4.17
CA MET A 48 -2.74 4.42 2.84
C MET A 48 -1.54 4.86 1.99
N GLN A 49 -1.18 6.14 2.06
CA GLN A 49 -0.02 6.69 1.36
C GLN A 49 1.28 6.06 1.88
N SER A 50 1.44 5.91 3.19
CA SER A 50 2.60 5.22 3.79
C SER A 50 2.72 3.77 3.32
N LEU A 51 1.62 3.02 3.32
CA LEU A 51 1.56 1.63 2.83
C LEU A 51 1.95 1.52 1.35
N LYS A 52 1.48 2.47 0.53
CA LYS A 52 1.85 2.56 -0.89
C LYS A 52 3.34 2.82 -1.07
N ASP A 53 3.92 3.72 -0.28
CA ASP A 53 5.33 4.07 -0.36
C ASP A 53 6.23 2.91 0.08
N GLU A 54 5.87 2.22 1.16
CA GLU A 54 6.55 0.99 1.62
C GLU A 54 6.49 -0.13 0.57
N THR A 55 5.32 -0.35 -0.03
CA THR A 55 5.13 -1.34 -1.11
C THR A 55 5.98 -0.99 -2.32
N THR A 56 6.00 0.29 -2.70
CA THR A 56 6.83 0.78 -3.82
C THR A 56 8.32 0.59 -3.55
N SER A 57 8.76 0.86 -2.33
CA SER A 57 10.14 0.63 -1.90
C SER A 57 10.52 -0.85 -1.99
N SER A 58 9.64 -1.73 -1.51
CA SER A 58 9.82 -3.19 -1.55
C SER A 58 9.89 -3.71 -2.99
N MET A 59 8.99 -3.25 -3.87
CA MET A 59 9.04 -3.61 -5.29
C MET A 59 10.33 -3.15 -5.98
N LYS A 60 10.85 -1.96 -5.65
CA LYS A 60 12.14 -1.49 -6.19
C LYS A 60 13.28 -2.43 -5.80
N GLN A 61 13.31 -2.90 -4.55
CA GLN A 61 14.32 -3.86 -4.09
C GLN A 61 14.18 -5.21 -4.81
N ILE A 62 12.96 -5.73 -4.93
CA ILE A 62 12.69 -6.98 -5.67
C ILE A 62 13.15 -6.86 -7.12
N LYS A 63 12.83 -5.75 -7.79
CA LYS A 63 13.26 -5.48 -9.16
C LYS A 63 14.79 -5.47 -9.26
N LYS A 64 15.48 -4.78 -8.36
CA LYS A 64 16.95 -4.75 -8.33
C LYS A 64 17.55 -6.14 -8.16
N ASN A 65 16.97 -6.97 -7.29
CA ASN A 65 17.43 -8.34 -7.08
C ASN A 65 17.20 -9.20 -8.34
N LEU A 66 16.07 -9.03 -9.02
CA LEU A 66 15.76 -9.71 -10.27
C LEU A 66 16.73 -9.31 -11.39
N ASP A 67 17.00 -8.00 -11.53
CA ASP A 67 17.96 -7.46 -12.49
C ASP A 67 19.38 -8.00 -12.24
N PHE A 68 19.79 -8.11 -10.96
CA PHE A 68 21.07 -8.72 -10.58
C PHE A 68 21.15 -10.19 -11.00
N LEU A 69 20.15 -11.01 -10.67
CA LEU A 69 20.13 -12.43 -11.02
C LEU A 69 20.15 -12.63 -12.54
N ASN A 70 19.35 -11.86 -13.29
CA ASN A 70 19.33 -11.91 -14.75
C ASN A 70 20.67 -11.49 -15.37
N SER A 71 21.38 -10.52 -14.79
CA SER A 71 22.71 -10.11 -15.26
C SER A 71 23.79 -11.18 -15.02
N ALA A 72 23.62 -12.02 -14.00
CA ALA A 72 24.50 -13.14 -13.72
C ALA A 72 24.25 -14.32 -14.67
N GLU A 73 22.99 -14.56 -15.05
CA GLU A 73 22.61 -15.59 -16.03
C GLU A 73 23.06 -15.24 -17.46
N ALA A 74 22.98 -13.97 -17.86
CA ALA A 74 23.40 -13.50 -19.20
C ALA A 74 24.92 -13.68 -19.47
N ASN A 75 25.75 -13.81 -18.44
CA ASN A 75 27.20 -14.05 -18.60
C ASN A 75 27.56 -15.53 -18.84
N LYS A 76 26.62 -16.48 -18.71
CA LYS A 76 26.93 -17.91 -18.93
C LYS A 76 27.00 -18.31 -20.40
N THR A 77 26.46 -17.51 -21.33
CA THR A 77 26.45 -17.81 -22.77
C THR A 77 27.64 -17.24 -23.54
N ALA A 78 28.56 -16.51 -22.90
CA ALA A 78 29.69 -15.87 -23.56
C ALA A 78 31.03 -16.29 -22.95
N LYS A 79 31.48 -17.51 -23.26
CA LYS A 79 32.89 -17.97 -23.35
C LYS A 79 32.95 -19.45 -23.00
N PHE A 80 32.95 -20.33 -24.00
CA PHE A 80 33.82 -21.51 -24.03
C PHE A 80 34.02 -22.03 -25.47
N ASP A 81 33.96 -21.16 -26.50
CA ASP A 81 34.52 -21.50 -27.82
C ASP A 81 36.01 -21.10 -27.83
N ILE A 82 36.84 -21.96 -27.22
CA ILE A 82 38.28 -21.98 -27.49
C ILE A 82 38.52 -23.16 -28.43
N THR A 83 38.31 -22.95 -29.73
CA THR A 83 38.82 -23.86 -30.75
C THR A 83 40.34 -23.68 -30.85
N SER A 84 41.09 -24.67 -30.34
CA SER A 84 42.50 -24.89 -30.68
C SER A 84 42.61 -25.69 -31.96
#